data_AF-A0A2W4UXT7-F1
#
_entry.id   AF-A0A2W4UXT7-F1
#
_cell.length_a   1.000
_cell.length_b   1.000
_cell.length_c   1.000
_cell.angle_alpha   90.00
_cell.angle_beta   90.00
_cell.angle_gamma   90.00
#
_symmetry.space_group_name_H-M   'P 1'
#
loop_
_entity.id
_entity.type
_entity.pdbx_description
1 polymer ?
#
loop_
_entity_poly.entity_id
_entity_poly.type
_entity_poly.pdbx_seq_one_letter_code
_entity_poly.pdbx_strand_id
1 'polypeptide(L)'
;MLVLKEVNVKNFPLVFKFAPACAVVLSLFSSPVIAANVVLKNGDRLTGEIVKLSDNILTFKSPLFGEVELPWKQVLELQSDDGVTVKLKDGSTAKGKVTLSQQGELVIDQGDLGRSRPLQRADVAMFNPPVVDRSVKYSGRANLGGVFNRGNSEDDALNFDTEFIARTPENRYTVAAEVNEAE
;
A
#
# COMPACT_ATOMS: atom_id res chain seq x y z
N MET A 1 3.83 57.01 -63.72
CA MET A 1 3.62 55.94 -62.73
C MET A 1 2.22 55.38 -62.95
N LEU A 2 2.13 54.07 -63.17
CA LEU A 2 1.03 53.34 -63.82
C LEU A 2 -0.23 53.18 -62.95
N VAL A 3 -1.35 53.11 -63.67
CA VAL A 3 -2.70 52.70 -63.26
C VAL A 3 -2.81 51.16 -63.29
N LEU A 4 -3.67 50.57 -62.44
CA LEU A 4 -4.67 49.51 -62.72
C LEU A 4 -4.82 48.42 -61.63
N LYS A 5 -6.00 48.43 -61.00
CA LYS A 5 -7.06 47.39 -60.94
C LYS A 5 -6.75 45.93 -60.51
N GLU A 6 -7.52 45.51 -59.50
CA GLU A 6 -8.04 44.17 -59.09
C GLU A 6 -7.36 42.86 -59.53
N VAL A 7 -7.32 41.87 -58.62
CA VAL A 7 -7.99 40.55 -58.80
C VAL A 7 -8.26 39.89 -57.44
N ASN A 8 -9.53 39.52 -57.23
CA ASN A 8 -10.05 38.64 -56.20
C ASN A 8 -9.90 37.16 -56.61
N VAL A 9 -10.08 36.29 -55.62
CA VAL A 9 -10.62 34.91 -55.67
C VAL A 9 -9.60 33.77 -55.84
N LYS A 10 -9.43 32.93 -54.80
CA LYS A 10 -10.09 31.60 -54.67
C LYS A 10 -9.40 30.68 -53.65
N ASN A 11 -10.25 30.16 -52.75
CA ASN A 11 -10.26 28.80 -52.19
C ASN A 11 -9.28 28.43 -51.07
N PHE A 12 -9.80 28.40 -49.83
CA PHE A 12 -9.47 27.30 -48.90
C PHE A 12 -10.62 27.07 -47.91
N PRO A 13 -11.53 26.09 -48.15
CA PRO A 13 -12.48 25.67 -47.14
C PRO A 13 -11.88 24.52 -46.32
N LEU A 14 -11.44 24.80 -45.09
CA LEU A 14 -11.08 23.76 -44.12
C LEU A 14 -12.27 23.58 -43.17
N VAL A 15 -13.26 22.82 -43.66
CA VAL A 15 -14.39 22.34 -42.87
C VAL A 15 -13.86 21.29 -41.88
N PHE A 16 -13.64 21.70 -40.63
CA PHE A 16 -13.39 20.79 -39.51
C PHE A 16 -14.70 20.06 -39.14
N LYS A 17 -14.89 18.87 -39.70
CA LYS A 17 -15.95 17.93 -39.30
C LYS A 17 -15.30 16.68 -38.71
N PHE A 18 -15.09 16.63 -37.39
CA PHE A 18 -14.93 15.37 -36.65
C PHE A 18 -15.34 15.54 -35.16
N ALA A 19 -16.61 15.30 -34.87
CA ALA A 19 -17.15 14.91 -33.56
C ALA A 19 -18.23 13.85 -33.86
N PRO A 20 -18.17 12.62 -33.31
CA PRO A 20 -18.24 12.36 -31.88
C PRO A 20 -17.47 11.09 -31.43
N ALA A 21 -16.18 10.93 -31.74
CA ALA A 21 -15.44 9.72 -31.35
C ALA A 21 -14.78 9.80 -29.96
N CYS A 22 -14.55 11.01 -29.41
CA CYS A 22 -13.88 11.20 -28.12
C CYS A 22 -14.81 11.07 -26.89
N ALA A 23 -16.12 11.12 -27.04
CA ALA A 23 -17.05 11.09 -25.90
C ALA A 23 -17.31 9.68 -25.35
N VAL A 24 -16.98 8.62 -26.10
CA VAL A 24 -17.25 7.22 -25.70
C VAL A 24 -16.08 6.59 -24.92
N VAL A 25 -14.89 7.19 -24.95
CA VAL A 25 -13.69 6.62 -24.31
C VAL A 25 -13.56 7.01 -22.83
N LEU A 26 -14.27 8.05 -22.35
CA LEU A 26 -14.17 8.51 -20.95
C LEU A 26 -15.05 7.73 -19.95
N SER A 27 -15.95 6.84 -20.40
CA SER A 27 -16.87 6.11 -19.51
C SER A 27 -16.32 4.79 -18.97
N LEU A 28 -15.07 4.41 -19.29
CA LEU A 28 -14.49 3.10 -18.96
C LEU A 28 -13.68 3.04 -17.64
N PHE A 29 -13.62 4.13 -16.86
CA PHE A 29 -12.92 4.16 -15.56
C PHE A 29 -13.88 4.18 -14.35
N SER A 30 -15.00 3.45 -14.42
CA SER A 30 -15.73 3.11 -13.20
C SER A 30 -15.03 1.94 -12.51
N SER A 31 -13.92 2.22 -11.81
CA SER A 31 -13.32 1.24 -10.90
C SER A 31 -14.40 0.80 -9.90
N PRO A 32 -14.60 -0.52 -9.66
CA PRO A 32 -15.47 -0.96 -8.59
C PRO A 32 -14.92 -0.35 -7.29
N VAL A 33 -15.71 0.51 -6.65
CA VAL A 33 -15.41 1.01 -5.32
C VAL A 33 -15.62 -0.16 -4.37
N ILE A 34 -14.55 -0.90 -4.11
CA ILE A 34 -14.54 -1.91 -3.07
C ILE A 34 -14.52 -1.14 -1.75
N ALA A 35 -15.60 -1.27 -0.97
CA ALA A 35 -15.70 -0.54 0.27
C ALA A 35 -16.47 -1.36 1.31
N ALA A 36 -15.78 -1.67 2.40
CA ALA A 36 -16.40 -2.20 3.58
C ALA A 36 -17.46 -1.23 4.12
N ASN A 37 -18.57 -1.79 4.61
CA ASN A 37 -19.64 -1.06 5.26
C ASN A 37 -19.69 -1.44 6.73
N VAL A 38 -19.70 -0.43 7.58
CA VAL A 38 -19.76 -0.57 9.05
C VAL A 38 -20.99 0.18 9.53
N VAL A 39 -21.87 -0.51 10.24
CA VAL A 39 -23.03 0.09 10.90
C VAL A 39 -22.76 0.13 12.39
N LEU A 40 -22.90 1.29 13.01
CA LEU A 40 -22.73 1.49 14.44
C LEU A 40 -24.06 1.33 15.18
N LYS A 41 -24.00 1.11 16.50
CA LYS A 41 -25.18 0.94 17.37
C LYS A 41 -26.08 2.18 17.44
N ASN A 42 -25.54 3.37 17.17
CA ASN A 42 -26.30 4.61 17.07
C ASN A 42 -27.01 4.77 15.71
N GLY A 43 -26.81 3.85 14.76
CA GLY A 43 -27.39 3.87 13.42
C GLY A 43 -26.50 4.49 12.34
N ASP A 44 -25.34 5.04 12.71
CA ASP A 44 -24.40 5.62 11.74
C ASP A 44 -23.86 4.54 10.81
N ARG A 45 -23.67 4.91 9.53
CA ARG A 45 -23.12 4.04 8.50
C ARG A 45 -21.86 4.65 7.94
N LEU A 46 -20.78 3.88 7.98
CA LEU A 46 -19.48 4.27 7.47
C LEU A 46 -19.09 3.35 6.33
N THR A 47 -18.62 3.95 5.25
CA THR A 47 -18.13 3.26 4.05
C THR A 47 -16.66 3.60 3.85
N GLY A 48 -15.85 2.60 3.53
CA GLY A 48 -14.39 2.72 3.50
C GLY A 48 -13.67 1.38 3.63
N GLU A 49 -12.46 1.41 4.19
CA GLU A 49 -11.57 0.26 4.28
C GLU A 49 -11.27 -0.11 5.73
N ILE A 50 -11.25 -1.41 6.02
CA ILE A 50 -10.83 -1.93 7.33
C ILE A 50 -9.30 -1.98 7.37
N VAL A 51 -8.69 -1.07 8.13
CA VAL A 51 -7.23 -0.98 8.22
C VAL A 51 -6.68 -2.04 9.17
N LYS A 52 -7.20 -2.04 10.41
CA LYS A 52 -6.79 -2.95 11.48
C LYS A 52 -7.85 -3.03 12.57
N LEU A 53 -7.83 -4.12 13.32
CA LEU A 53 -8.52 -4.20 14.61
C LEU A 53 -7.50 -4.71 15.63
N SER A 54 -7.28 -3.93 16.69
CA SER A 54 -6.37 -4.26 17.79
C SER A 54 -6.90 -3.64 19.07
N ASP A 55 -6.64 -4.26 20.22
CA ASP A 55 -7.02 -3.73 21.54
C ASP A 55 -8.49 -3.30 21.64
N ASN A 56 -9.37 -4.03 20.95
CA ASN A 56 -10.80 -3.78 20.92
C ASN A 56 -11.21 -2.43 20.28
N ILE A 57 -10.31 -1.87 19.46
CA ILE A 57 -10.51 -0.69 18.61
C ILE A 57 -10.38 -1.12 17.14
N LEU A 58 -11.39 -0.76 16.34
CA LEU A 58 -11.40 -0.93 14.89
C LEU A 58 -10.94 0.39 14.26
N THR A 59 -9.81 0.35 13.56
CA THR A 59 -9.34 1.46 12.75
C THR A 59 -9.89 1.31 11.33
N PHE A 60 -10.65 2.31 10.90
CA PHE A 60 -11.37 2.30 9.65
C PHE A 60 -11.02 3.55 8.85
N LYS A 61 -10.68 3.39 7.58
CA LYS A 61 -10.34 4.51 6.70
C LYS A 61 -11.49 4.80 5.78
N SER A 62 -12.21 5.89 6.05
CA SER A 62 -13.23 6.41 5.16
C SER A 62 -12.63 7.39 4.15
N PRO A 63 -13.06 7.36 2.88
CA PRO A 63 -12.67 8.37 1.89
C PRO A 63 -13.06 9.80 2.29
N LEU A 64 -14.14 9.94 3.08
CA LEU A 64 -14.70 11.25 3.46
C LEU A 64 -14.11 11.79 4.76
N PHE A 65 -13.86 10.91 5.74
CA PHE A 65 -13.44 11.29 7.09
C PHE A 65 -11.98 10.96 7.40
N GLY A 66 -11.27 10.34 6.46
CA GLY A 66 -9.93 9.82 6.69
C GLY A 66 -9.95 8.62 7.63
N GLU A 67 -8.92 8.50 8.46
CA GLU A 67 -8.79 7.41 9.42
C GLU A 67 -9.60 7.70 10.69
N VAL A 68 -10.47 6.77 11.06
CA VAL A 68 -11.40 6.87 12.19
C VAL A 68 -11.21 5.66 13.08
N GLU A 69 -11.12 5.89 14.38
CA GLU A 69 -11.03 4.84 15.39
C GLU A 69 -12.39 4.61 16.04
N LEU A 70 -12.88 3.37 15.96
CA LEU A 70 -14.21 2.99 16.43
C LEU A 70 -14.08 1.91 17.50
N PRO A 71 -14.70 2.06 18.68
CA PRO A 71 -14.72 0.99 19.66
C PRO A 71 -15.43 -0.25 19.08
N TRP A 72 -14.80 -1.42 19.12
CA TRP A 72 -15.36 -2.65 18.51
C TRP A 72 -16.72 -3.05 19.08
N LYS A 73 -17.01 -2.64 20.34
CA LYS A 73 -18.30 -2.83 21.00
C LYS A 73 -19.43 -1.97 20.42
N GLN A 74 -19.10 -0.88 19.74
CA GLN A 74 -20.07 0.03 19.11
C GLN A 74 -20.42 -0.37 17.68
N VAL A 75 -19.66 -1.28 17.07
CA VAL A 75 -19.98 -1.84 15.75
C VAL A 75 -21.15 -2.80 15.90
N LEU A 76 -22.23 -2.57 15.16
CA LEU A 76 -23.42 -3.42 15.12
C LEU A 76 -23.31 -4.43 13.97
N GLU A 77 -22.98 -3.94 12.77
CA GLU A 77 -22.78 -4.74 11.57
C GLU A 77 -21.47 -4.34 10.91
N LEU A 78 -20.84 -5.30 10.24
CA LEU A 78 -19.66 -5.07 9.42
C LEU A 78 -19.71 -6.00 8.23
N GLN A 79 -19.50 -5.47 7.04
CA GLN A 79 -19.37 -6.24 5.82
C GLN A 79 -18.11 -5.79 5.10
N SER A 80 -17.15 -6.70 4.91
CA SER A 80 -15.95 -6.43 4.12
C SER A 80 -16.11 -6.98 2.71
N ASP A 81 -15.83 -6.14 1.72
CA ASP A 81 -15.78 -6.59 0.33
C ASP A 81 -14.42 -7.19 -0.02
N ASP A 82 -13.37 -6.75 0.68
CA ASP A 82 -12.00 -7.25 0.59
C ASP A 82 -11.72 -8.42 1.54
N GLY A 83 -10.69 -9.19 1.19
CA GLY A 83 -10.17 -10.28 2.00
C GLY A 83 -9.40 -9.76 3.22
N VAL A 84 -10.03 -9.79 4.38
CA VAL A 84 -9.44 -9.40 5.67
C VAL A 84 -8.80 -10.62 6.33
N THR A 85 -7.60 -10.45 6.88
CA THR A 85 -6.97 -11.48 7.71
C THR A 85 -7.46 -11.34 9.14
N VAL A 86 -8.18 -12.33 9.64
CA VAL A 86 -8.72 -12.37 11.00
C VAL A 86 -7.87 -13.31 11.84
N LYS A 87 -7.38 -12.81 12.98
CA LYS A 87 -6.76 -13.63 14.03
C LYS A 87 -7.75 -13.81 15.16
N LEU A 88 -8.02 -15.07 15.50
CA LEU A 88 -8.91 -15.45 16.60
C LEU A 88 -8.12 -15.54 17.91
N LYS A 89 -8.84 -15.51 19.03
CA LYS A 89 -8.27 -15.67 20.39
C LYS A 89 -7.66 -17.05 20.63
N ASP A 90 -8.11 -18.07 19.91
CA ASP A 90 -7.52 -19.42 19.95
C ASP A 90 -6.16 -19.51 19.24
N GLY A 91 -5.71 -18.42 18.60
CA GLY A 91 -4.46 -18.33 17.87
C GLY A 91 -4.57 -18.69 16.39
N SER A 92 -5.72 -19.17 15.92
CA SER A 92 -5.93 -19.47 14.50
C SER A 92 -6.05 -18.19 13.67
N THR A 93 -5.66 -18.27 12.40
CA THR A 93 -5.76 -17.18 11.42
C THR A 93 -6.53 -17.64 10.20
N ALA A 94 -7.52 -16.85 9.79
CA ALA A 94 -8.30 -17.06 8.59
C ALA A 94 -8.26 -15.80 7.73
N LYS A 95 -8.14 -15.96 6.41
CA LYS A 95 -8.22 -14.85 5.46
C LYS A 95 -9.45 -15.02 4.60
N GLY A 96 -10.27 -13.98 4.49
CA GLY A 96 -11.52 -14.01 3.73
C GLY A 96 -12.35 -12.75 3.90
N LYS A 97 -13.52 -12.71 3.24
CA LYS A 97 -14.49 -11.63 3.42
C LYS A 97 -15.20 -11.82 4.76
N VAL A 98 -15.33 -10.76 5.53
CA VAL A 98 -15.86 -10.80 6.89
C VAL A 98 -17.25 -10.17 6.90
N THR A 99 -18.21 -10.90 7.43
CA THR A 99 -19.57 -10.42 7.66
C THR A 99 -19.92 -10.60 9.13
N LEU A 100 -20.21 -9.51 9.82
CA LEU A 100 -20.75 -9.46 11.17
C LEU A 100 -22.24 -9.10 11.09
N SER A 101 -23.10 -10.00 11.56
CA SER A 101 -24.55 -9.78 11.65
C SER A 101 -24.94 -8.98 12.89
N GLN A 102 -26.15 -8.40 12.90
CA GLN A 102 -26.70 -7.71 14.08
C GLN A 102 -26.79 -8.60 15.32
N GLN A 103 -26.90 -9.92 15.11
CA GLN A 103 -26.96 -10.93 16.17
C GLN A 103 -25.59 -11.15 16.83
N GLY A 104 -24.53 -10.51 16.31
CA GLY A 104 -23.16 -10.60 16.83
C GLY A 104 -22.39 -11.82 16.32
N GLU A 105 -22.93 -12.50 15.31
CA GLU A 105 -22.28 -13.62 14.63
C GLU A 105 -21.38 -13.09 13.52
N LEU A 106 -20.13 -13.53 13.52
CA LEU A 106 -19.13 -13.23 12.52
C LEU A 106 -18.86 -14.45 11.66
N VAL A 107 -18.99 -14.30 10.35
CA VAL A 107 -18.72 -15.33 9.36
C VAL A 107 -17.60 -14.83 8.44
N ILE A 108 -16.63 -15.70 8.18
CA ILE A 108 -15.52 -15.45 7.28
C ILE A 108 -15.73 -16.32 6.04
N ASP A 109 -15.95 -15.68 4.89
CA ASP A 109 -16.05 -16.35 3.60
C ASP A 109 -14.66 -16.42 2.96
N GLN A 110 -14.08 -17.62 2.93
CA GLN A 110 -12.73 -17.87 2.43
C GLN A 110 -12.72 -18.30 0.95
N GLY A 111 -13.81 -18.06 0.21
CA GLY A 111 -13.93 -18.46 -1.19
C GLY A 111 -13.90 -19.98 -1.33
N ASP A 112 -12.85 -20.51 -1.97
CA ASP A 112 -12.73 -21.93 -2.29
C ASP A 112 -12.63 -22.84 -1.05
N LEU A 113 -12.16 -22.31 0.09
CA LEU A 113 -12.11 -23.04 1.36
C LEU A 113 -13.47 -23.10 2.08
N GLY A 114 -14.49 -22.43 1.54
CA GLY A 114 -15.83 -22.33 2.12
C GLY A 114 -15.95 -21.25 3.19
N ARG A 115 -17.10 -21.27 3.89
CA ARG A 115 -17.42 -20.32 4.97
C ARG A 115 -17.03 -20.90 6.31
N SER A 116 -16.51 -20.05 7.19
CA SER A 116 -16.27 -20.42 8.58
C SER A 116 -17.58 -20.74 9.30
N ARG A 117 -17.48 -21.51 10.39
CA ARG A 117 -18.55 -21.57 11.40
C ARG A 117 -18.88 -20.14 11.89
N PRO A 118 -20.13 -19.87 12.33
CA PRO A 118 -20.45 -18.62 13.03
C PRO A 118 -19.55 -18.48 14.26
N LEU A 119 -18.76 -17.40 14.29
CA LEU A 119 -17.88 -17.03 15.39
C LEU A 119 -18.56 -15.94 16.20
N GLN A 120 -18.33 -15.89 17.51
CA GLN A 120 -18.78 -14.73 18.27
C GLN A 120 -17.82 -13.57 18.05
N ARG A 121 -18.36 -12.35 18.07
CA ARG A 121 -17.54 -11.13 18.05
C ARG A 121 -16.42 -11.11 19.11
N ALA A 122 -16.63 -11.80 20.22
CA ALA A 122 -15.71 -11.87 21.35
C ALA A 122 -14.52 -12.80 21.08
N ASP A 123 -14.63 -13.70 20.10
CA ASP A 123 -13.58 -14.64 19.71
C ASP A 123 -12.57 -14.02 18.75
N VAL A 124 -12.92 -12.89 18.14
CA VAL A 124 -12.04 -12.09 17.29
C VAL A 124 -11.01 -11.39 18.17
N ALA A 125 -9.72 -11.65 17.93
CA ALA A 125 -8.64 -10.95 18.60
C ALA A 125 -8.17 -9.74 17.79
N MET A 126 -7.89 -9.94 16.50
CA MET A 126 -7.33 -8.89 15.64
C MET A 126 -7.80 -9.02 14.19
N PHE A 127 -7.90 -7.89 13.49
CA PHE A 127 -7.96 -7.83 12.04
C PHE A 127 -6.66 -7.25 11.49
N ASN A 128 -6.19 -7.85 10.40
CA ASN A 128 -4.94 -7.51 9.73
C ASN A 128 -3.77 -7.36 10.72
N PRO A 129 -3.41 -8.42 11.45
CA PRO A 129 -2.32 -8.34 12.41
C PRO A 129 -1.03 -7.89 11.71
N PRO A 130 -0.19 -7.08 12.36
CA PRO A 130 1.07 -6.66 11.77
C PRO A 130 1.87 -7.90 11.39
N VAL A 131 2.25 -7.99 10.12
CA VAL A 131 3.11 -9.07 9.65
C VAL A 131 4.49 -8.82 10.24
N VAL A 132 4.80 -9.49 11.35
CA VAL A 132 6.16 -9.51 11.89
C VAL A 132 6.97 -10.38 10.95
N ASP A 133 7.65 -9.73 10.00
CA ASP A 133 8.57 -10.39 9.11
C ASP A 133 9.76 -10.93 9.92
N ARG A 134 9.72 -12.23 10.21
CA ARG A 134 10.80 -12.93 10.90
C ARG A 134 11.96 -13.30 9.98
N SER A 135 11.95 -12.85 8.72
CA SER A 135 13.07 -13.07 7.83
C SER A 135 14.30 -12.28 8.28
N VAL A 136 15.47 -12.88 8.10
CA VAL A 136 16.75 -12.21 8.31
C VAL A 136 16.99 -11.27 7.13
N LYS A 137 17.18 -9.98 7.40
CA LYS A 137 17.54 -8.98 6.40
C LYS A 137 19.06 -8.85 6.35
N TYR A 138 19.63 -9.00 5.15
CA TYR A 138 21.06 -8.82 4.91
C TYR A 138 21.30 -7.50 4.17
N SER A 139 22.33 -6.77 4.58
CA SER A 139 22.82 -5.59 3.86
C SER A 139 24.33 -5.52 3.98
N GLY A 140 25.02 -5.04 2.95
CA GLY A 140 26.46 -4.80 3.03
C GLY A 140 26.90 -3.66 2.14
N ARG A 141 28.08 -3.12 2.44
CA ARG A 141 28.78 -2.10 1.66
C ARG A 141 30.26 -2.45 1.63
N ALA A 142 30.92 -2.05 0.56
CA ALA A 142 32.36 -2.09 0.44
C ALA A 142 32.81 -0.85 -0.31
N ASN A 143 33.82 -0.14 0.19
CA ASN A 143 34.48 0.93 -0.53
C ASN A 143 35.97 0.63 -0.69
N LEU A 144 36.51 1.12 -1.79
CA LEU A 144 37.91 1.04 -2.16
C LEU A 144 38.32 2.41 -2.64
N GLY A 145 39.41 2.95 -2.12
CA GLY A 145 39.98 4.23 -2.52
C GLY A 145 41.49 4.14 -2.65
N GLY A 146 42.06 5.06 -3.41
CA GLY A 146 43.50 5.17 -3.55
C GLY A 146 43.94 6.55 -4.04
N VAL A 147 45.13 6.94 -3.61
CA VAL A 147 45.81 8.18 -4.00
C VAL A 147 47.20 7.80 -4.47
N PHE A 148 47.60 8.29 -5.64
CA PHE A 148 48.90 8.03 -6.24
C PHE A 148 49.55 9.36 -6.59
N ASN A 149 50.66 9.68 -5.94
CA ASN A 149 51.36 10.94 -6.16
C ASN A 149 52.67 10.68 -6.91
N ARG A 150 52.86 11.37 -8.04
CA ARG A 150 54.05 11.23 -8.88
C ARG A 150 54.71 12.59 -9.00
N GLY A 151 55.83 12.78 -8.29
CA GLY A 151 56.55 14.06 -8.26
C GLY A 151 57.93 13.94 -7.63
N ASN A 152 58.34 14.95 -6.85
CA ASN A 152 59.59 14.93 -6.08
C ASN A 152 59.59 13.90 -4.93
N SER A 153 58.43 13.33 -4.62
CA SER A 153 58.23 12.24 -3.65
C SER A 153 57.21 11.26 -4.24
N GLU A 154 57.42 9.97 -3.98
CA GLU A 154 56.45 8.91 -4.27
C GLU A 154 55.64 8.72 -2.99
N ASP A 155 54.36 9.06 -3.04
CA ASP A 155 53.40 8.83 -1.95
C ASP A 155 52.21 8.06 -2.54
N ASP A 156 52.03 6.83 -2.10
CA ASP A 156 50.94 5.96 -2.56
C ASP A 156 50.10 5.54 -1.35
N ALA A 157 48.78 5.72 -1.44
CA ALA A 157 47.85 5.31 -0.40
C ALA A 157 46.72 4.48 -0.98
N LEU A 158 46.37 3.41 -0.28
CA LEU A 158 45.26 2.53 -0.57
C LEU A 158 44.39 2.37 0.68
N ASN A 159 43.09 2.48 0.50
CA ASN A 159 42.12 2.27 1.57
C ASN A 159 41.04 1.29 1.11
N PHE A 160 40.70 0.34 1.96
CA PHE A 160 39.64 -0.61 1.74
C PHE A 160 38.79 -0.73 3.01
N ASP A 161 37.48 -0.55 2.86
CA ASP A 161 36.53 -0.76 3.95
C ASP A 161 35.36 -1.62 3.51
N THR A 162 34.90 -2.49 4.40
CA THR A 162 33.76 -3.35 4.15
C THR A 162 32.93 -3.51 5.41
N GLU A 163 31.61 -3.54 5.24
CA GLU A 163 30.65 -3.78 6.31
C GLU A 163 29.56 -4.74 5.81
N PHE A 164 29.26 -5.74 6.62
CA PHE A 164 28.18 -6.68 6.42
C PHE A 164 27.28 -6.68 7.66
N ILE A 165 25.97 -6.63 7.44
CA ILE A 165 24.96 -6.57 8.49
C ILE A 165 23.93 -7.67 8.25
N ALA A 166 23.73 -8.51 9.26
CA ALA A 166 22.61 -9.45 9.35
C ALA A 166 21.65 -8.98 10.45
N ARG A 167 20.43 -8.58 10.05
CA ARG A 167 19.40 -8.07 10.95
C ARG A 167 18.28 -9.10 11.10
N THR A 168 18.09 -9.56 12.33
CA THR A 168 16.92 -10.33 12.77
C THR A 168 15.92 -9.38 13.47
N PRO A 169 14.69 -9.82 13.80
CA PRO A 169 13.74 -8.98 14.53
C PRO A 169 14.24 -8.52 15.91
N GLU A 170 15.10 -9.31 16.56
CA GLU A 170 15.58 -9.04 17.93
C GLU A 170 17.03 -8.56 17.96
N ASN A 171 17.86 -9.03 17.03
CA ASN A 171 19.31 -8.82 17.06
C ASN A 171 19.85 -8.28 15.73
N ARG A 172 20.87 -7.42 15.82
CA ARG A 172 21.65 -6.95 14.68
C ARG A 172 23.10 -7.41 14.84
N TYR A 173 23.58 -8.17 13.87
CA TYR A 173 24.98 -8.58 13.77
C TYR A 173 25.66 -7.72 12.71
N THR A 174 26.79 -7.10 13.08
CA THR A 174 27.62 -6.29 12.18
C THR A 174 29.02 -6.86 12.17
N VAL A 175 29.53 -7.14 10.97
CA VAL A 175 30.93 -7.51 10.73
C VAL A 175 31.52 -6.44 9.84
N ALA A 176 32.60 -5.80 10.30
CA ALA A 176 33.30 -4.78 9.53
C ALA A 176 34.80 -5.07 9.50
N ALA A 177 35.44 -4.71 8.39
CA ALA A 177 36.89 -4.76 8.23
C ALA A 177 37.37 -3.51 7.50
N GLU A 178 38.50 -2.97 7.93
CA GLU A 178 39.12 -1.78 7.36
C GLU A 178 40.63 -2.04 7.23
N VAL A 179 41.18 -1.68 6.08
CA VAL A 179 42.61 -1.77 5.77
C VAL A 179 43.03 -0.44 5.17
N ASN A 180 44.05 0.18 5.76
CA ASN A 180 44.67 1.40 5.25
C ASN A 180 46.17 1.13 5.09
N GLU A 181 46.66 1.27 3.86
CA GLU A 181 48.06 1.12 3.50
C GLU A 181 48.53 2.45 2.89
N ALA A 182 49.67 2.96 3.35
CA ALA A 182 50.27 4.18 2.83
C ALA A 182 51.78 3.97 2.78
N GLU A 183 52.37 4.21 1.62
CA GLU A 183 53.78 4.08 1.26
C GLU A 183 54.37 5.45 0.89
#